data_AF-A0A256Z562-F1
#
_entry.id   AF-A0A256Z562-F1
#
_cell.length_a   1.000
_cell.length_b   1.000
_cell.length_c   1.000
_cell.angle_alpha   90.00
_cell.angle_beta   90.00
_cell.angle_gamma   90.00
#
_symmetry.space_group_name_H-M   'P 1'
#
loop_
_entity.id
_entity.type
_entity.pdbx_description
1 polymer ?
#
loop_
_entity_poly.entity_id
_entity_poly.type
_entity_poly.pdbx_seq_one_letter_code
_entity_poly.pdbx_strand_id
1 'polypeptide(L)'
;MKRLSLPHPVEEIKGSYFNIYEGKTIIFGLTSSAAIYKSIDVMRELIRRNAKVIAVMSEEATKLISPLLIEWATGESVFTEFGGEVGHISLGRIASSMIICPATANTIAKIAAGIGDTPVTLAALSILGFNKPLIIVPAMHYSLWSSPTFRDSLNKLMKYSNVVVVPPNIKEGKAKIANVEDIVAAAEAATLRGKDLDGIRILVTAGPSREYLDGVRFLSNPSTGKMGIAIAREAYFRGANVTLIHGPVTTPIPHYIRTISVMSAEDMLKAVFNEIKTHKYDAIIMAAAPTDFKFKNIIEGKLDSSRGINVTLIPNPKISLEIRKYFKGLIVGFSAEYVKGDKKLLKELALRKLYERGFDIVIANDISRRDIGFASDFNEVLIISEEEVIEIPKAPKSIIARVILDKVKVMLHN
;
A
#
# COMPACT_ATOMS: atom_id res chain seq x y z
N MET A 1 -13.84 41.06 23.06
CA MET A 1 -14.76 40.02 22.57
C MET A 1 -13.96 38.76 22.27
N LYS A 2 -14.10 37.68 23.06
CA LYS A 2 -13.56 36.37 22.65
C LYS A 2 -14.35 35.95 21.42
N ARG A 3 -13.73 35.93 20.23
CA ARG A 3 -14.31 35.27 19.06
C ARG A 3 -14.67 33.86 19.50
N LEU A 4 -15.94 33.47 19.39
CA LEU A 4 -16.31 32.06 19.47
C LEU A 4 -15.38 31.32 18.49
N SER A 5 -14.56 30.41 19.01
CA SER A 5 -13.71 29.55 18.17
C SER A 5 -14.63 28.56 17.47
N LEU A 6 -15.18 28.99 16.33
CA LEU A 6 -15.91 28.09 15.45
C LEU A 6 -14.93 26.98 15.03
N PRO A 7 -15.36 25.70 15.07
CA PRO A 7 -14.50 24.60 14.70
C PRO A 7 -14.04 24.77 13.25
N HIS A 8 -12.75 24.54 13.01
CA HIS A 8 -12.20 24.61 11.67
C HIS A 8 -12.80 23.48 10.81
N PRO A 9 -13.18 23.70 9.53
CA PRO A 9 -13.82 22.66 8.68
C PRO A 9 -13.02 21.36 8.54
N VAL A 10 -11.71 21.41 8.79
CA VAL A 10 -10.83 20.24 8.81
C VAL A 10 -11.23 19.23 9.89
N GLU A 11 -11.81 19.68 11.00
CA GLU A 11 -12.28 18.77 12.05
C GLU A 11 -13.43 17.86 11.58
N GLU A 12 -14.18 18.24 10.53
CA GLU A 12 -15.24 17.41 9.94
C GLU A 12 -14.71 16.19 9.17
N ILE A 13 -13.51 16.32 8.57
CA ILE A 13 -12.91 15.23 7.80
C ILE A 13 -11.99 14.36 8.65
N LYS A 14 -11.59 14.83 9.83
CA LYS A 14 -10.61 14.18 10.69
C LYS A 14 -11.10 12.82 11.14
N GLY A 15 -10.29 11.79 10.87
CA GLY A 15 -10.67 10.41 11.20
C GLY A 15 -11.81 9.80 10.37
N SER A 16 -12.36 10.53 9.39
CA SER A 16 -13.49 10.07 8.56
C SER A 16 -13.19 8.84 7.70
N TYR A 17 -11.91 8.52 7.47
CA TYR A 17 -11.50 7.31 6.76
C TYR A 17 -11.16 6.16 7.72
N PHE A 18 -10.24 6.39 8.67
CA PHE A 18 -9.86 5.44 9.71
C PHE A 18 -8.92 6.11 10.74
N ASN A 19 -9.05 5.85 12.04
CA ASN A 19 -8.26 6.55 13.09
C ASN A 19 -6.84 6.01 13.30
N ILE A 20 -6.10 5.68 12.24
CA ILE A 20 -4.78 5.03 12.38
C ILE A 20 -3.68 5.97 12.88
N TYR A 21 -3.81 7.28 12.66
CA TYR A 21 -2.86 8.30 13.11
C TYR A 21 -3.31 9.01 14.38
N GLU A 22 -4.24 8.45 15.15
CA GLU A 22 -4.65 9.05 16.41
C GLU A 22 -3.44 9.35 17.32
N GLY A 23 -3.34 10.61 17.77
CA GLY A 23 -2.21 11.10 18.57
C GLY A 23 -0.89 11.28 17.80
N LYS A 24 -0.86 11.11 16.47
CA LYS A 24 0.34 11.28 15.65
C LYS A 24 0.39 12.66 15.00
N THR A 25 1.57 13.27 15.06
CA THR A 25 1.86 14.54 14.39
C THR A 25 2.78 14.30 13.20
N ILE A 26 2.40 14.77 12.01
CA ILE A 26 3.17 14.65 10.78
C ILE A 26 3.64 16.04 10.37
N ILE A 27 4.95 16.23 10.24
CA ILE A 27 5.50 17.45 9.66
C ILE A 27 5.46 17.33 8.14
N PHE A 28 4.91 18.31 7.45
CA PHE A 28 4.73 18.28 6.00
C PHE A 28 5.54 19.38 5.32
N GLY A 29 6.69 19.01 4.78
CA GLY A 29 7.61 19.88 4.05
C GLY A 29 7.16 20.10 2.60
N LEU A 30 6.98 21.36 2.21
CA LEU A 30 6.59 21.79 0.87
C LEU A 30 7.76 22.52 0.18
N THR A 31 8.14 22.05 -1.01
CA THR A 31 9.23 22.64 -1.81
C THR A 31 8.75 23.06 -3.20
N SER A 32 9.49 23.96 -3.86
CA SER A 32 9.09 24.59 -5.12
C SER A 32 9.13 23.66 -6.33
N SER A 33 8.02 22.96 -6.58
CA SER A 33 7.81 22.15 -7.76
C SER A 33 6.41 22.36 -8.33
N ALA A 34 6.26 22.25 -9.65
CA ALA A 34 4.97 22.37 -10.32
C ALA A 34 3.92 21.36 -9.84
N ALA A 35 4.34 20.29 -9.15
CA ALA A 35 3.47 19.28 -8.56
C ALA A 35 2.95 19.64 -7.15
N ILE A 36 3.31 20.80 -6.60
CA ILE A 36 3.00 21.20 -5.20
C ILE A 36 1.50 21.18 -4.87
N TYR A 37 0.62 21.44 -5.84
CA TYR A 37 -0.82 21.41 -5.63
C TYR A 37 -1.33 20.03 -5.16
N LYS A 38 -0.68 18.94 -5.57
CA LYS A 38 -1.06 17.57 -5.16
C LYS A 38 -0.76 17.28 -3.70
N SER A 39 0.08 18.08 -3.06
CA SER A 39 0.39 17.94 -1.65
C SER A 39 -0.82 18.19 -0.77
N ILE A 40 -1.77 19.03 -1.21
CA ILE A 40 -3.03 19.26 -0.50
C ILE A 40 -3.81 17.96 -0.36
N ASP A 41 -3.94 17.18 -1.44
CA ASP A 41 -4.64 15.90 -1.42
C ASP A 41 -3.99 14.92 -0.43
N VAL A 42 -2.66 14.86 -0.42
CA VAL A 42 -1.91 14.03 0.54
C VAL A 42 -2.17 14.47 1.98
N MET A 43 -2.08 15.78 2.27
CA MET A 43 -2.34 16.30 3.62
C MET A 43 -3.77 15.99 4.07
N ARG A 44 -4.77 16.17 3.19
CA ARG A 44 -6.16 15.85 3.49
C ARG A 44 -6.35 14.36 3.76
N GLU A 45 -5.72 13.48 2.98
CA GLU A 45 -5.80 12.03 3.21
C GLU A 45 -5.17 11.61 4.56
N LEU A 46 -4.09 12.26 4.99
CA LEU A 46 -3.49 12.03 6.31
C LEU A 46 -4.43 12.50 7.44
N ILE A 47 -5.06 13.65 7.29
CA ILE A 47 -6.03 14.17 8.26
C ILE A 47 -7.26 13.27 8.34
N ARG A 48 -7.77 12.79 7.20
CA ARG A 48 -8.85 11.78 7.16
C ARG A 48 -8.51 10.50 7.91
N ARG A 49 -7.22 10.27 8.15
CA ARG A 49 -6.68 9.17 8.94
C ARG A 49 -6.37 9.53 10.40
N ASN A 50 -6.83 10.70 10.84
CA ASN A 50 -6.65 11.30 12.17
C ASN A 50 -5.23 11.80 12.49
N ALA A 51 -4.42 12.13 11.48
CA ALA A 51 -3.13 12.78 11.71
C ALA A 51 -3.28 14.28 12.01
N LYS A 52 -2.51 14.80 12.96
CA LYS A 52 -2.25 16.25 13.04
C LYS A 52 -1.16 16.60 12.03
N VAL A 53 -1.46 17.45 11.05
CA VAL A 53 -0.51 17.80 9.98
C VAL A 53 -0.03 19.24 10.15
N ILE A 54 1.26 19.43 10.37
CA ILE A 54 1.89 20.76 10.52
C ILE A 54 2.77 21.01 9.30
N ALA A 55 2.45 22.04 8.53
CA ALA A 55 3.17 22.34 7.30
C ALA A 55 4.39 23.23 7.54
N VAL A 56 5.45 22.95 6.79
CA VAL A 56 6.69 23.75 6.73
C VAL A 56 6.96 24.02 5.25
N MET A 57 7.16 25.28 4.87
CA MET A 57 7.35 25.68 3.48
C MET A 57 8.75 26.28 3.29
N SER A 58 9.38 25.96 2.16
CA SER A 58 10.51 26.78 1.68
C SER A 58 9.98 28.11 1.14
N GLU A 59 10.79 29.17 1.18
CA GLU A 59 10.44 30.47 0.60
C GLU A 59 9.98 30.35 -0.87
N GLU A 60 10.68 29.56 -1.68
CA GLU A 60 10.29 29.35 -3.09
C GLU A 60 8.94 28.64 -3.25
N ALA A 61 8.52 27.84 -2.27
CA ALA A 61 7.23 27.17 -2.30
C ALA A 61 6.07 28.16 -2.08
N THR A 62 6.28 29.20 -1.26
CA THR A 62 5.26 30.21 -0.96
C THR A 62 4.91 31.07 -2.19
N LYS A 63 5.85 31.15 -3.15
CA LYS A 63 5.65 31.81 -4.45
C LYS A 63 4.76 31.01 -5.41
N LEU A 64 4.63 29.68 -5.20
CA LEU A 64 3.80 28.81 -6.04
C LEU A 64 2.43 28.53 -5.42
N ILE A 65 2.39 28.38 -4.10
CA ILE A 65 1.15 28.18 -3.35
C ILE A 65 1.18 29.00 -2.07
N SER A 66 0.09 29.71 -1.80
CA SER A 66 0.01 30.59 -0.63
C SER A 66 0.02 29.79 0.68
N PRO A 67 0.80 30.19 1.70
CA PRO A 67 0.72 29.62 3.05
C PRO A 67 -0.70 29.64 3.63
N LEU A 68 -1.51 30.65 3.28
CA LEU A 68 -2.90 30.75 3.73
C LEU A 68 -3.77 29.58 3.23
N LEU A 69 -3.56 29.15 1.98
CA LEU A 69 -4.29 28.00 1.45
C LEU A 69 -3.90 26.71 2.16
N ILE A 70 -2.63 26.58 2.54
CA ILE A 70 -2.14 25.42 3.29
C ILE A 70 -2.72 25.43 4.71
N GLU A 71 -2.76 26.58 5.38
CA GLU A 71 -3.41 26.74 6.68
C GLU A 71 -4.89 26.34 6.62
N TRP A 72 -5.63 26.73 5.57
CA TRP A 72 -7.01 26.29 5.37
C TRP A 72 -7.13 24.79 5.07
N ALA A 73 -6.13 24.19 4.44
CA ALA A 73 -6.13 22.76 4.14
C ALA A 73 -5.84 21.90 5.38
N THR A 74 -5.03 22.41 6.32
CA THR A 74 -4.57 21.66 7.50
C THR A 74 -5.26 22.05 8.79
N GLY A 75 -5.83 23.26 8.88
CA GLY A 75 -6.31 23.87 10.13
C GLY A 75 -5.20 24.26 11.11
N GLU A 76 -3.94 24.28 10.66
CA GLU A 76 -2.76 24.52 11.48
C GLU A 76 -1.89 25.61 10.84
N SER A 77 -1.25 26.44 11.67
CA SER A 77 -0.33 27.48 11.21
C SER A 77 0.85 26.89 10.42
N VAL A 78 1.30 27.62 9.40
CA VAL A 78 2.35 27.18 8.49
C VAL A 78 3.67 27.86 8.82
N PHE A 79 4.75 27.08 8.95
CA PHE A 79 6.09 27.61 9.17
C PHE A 79 6.76 27.96 7.84
N THR A 80 7.01 29.24 7.60
CA THR A 80 7.75 29.74 6.42
C THR A 80 9.16 30.23 6.77
N GLU A 81 9.44 30.40 8.06
CA GLU A 81 10.72 30.80 8.63
C GLU A 81 10.87 30.22 10.04
N PHE A 82 12.11 30.10 10.51
CA PHE A 82 12.39 29.77 11.91
C PHE A 82 13.18 30.93 12.52
N GLY A 83 12.57 31.62 13.49
CA GLY A 83 13.22 32.70 14.25
C GLY A 83 14.08 32.18 15.41
N GLY A 84 14.34 33.05 16.40
CA GLY A 84 15.07 32.70 17.63
C GLY A 84 14.32 31.73 18.56
N GLU A 85 13.03 31.48 18.31
CA GLU A 85 12.29 30.40 18.95
C GLU A 85 12.73 29.05 18.38
N VAL A 86 12.76 28.03 19.26
CA VAL A 86 13.30 26.69 19.02
C VAL A 86 12.36 25.85 18.12
N GLY A 87 11.91 26.42 17.00
CA GLY A 87 10.84 25.89 16.14
C GLY A 87 11.19 24.54 15.55
N HIS A 88 12.30 24.44 14.82
CA HIS A 88 12.71 23.19 14.17
C HIS A 88 12.97 22.04 15.15
N ILE A 89 13.60 22.31 16.30
CA ILE A 89 13.84 21.30 17.35
C ILE A 89 12.52 20.90 18.02
N SER A 90 11.62 21.86 18.29
CA SER A 90 10.31 21.57 18.90
C SER A 90 9.44 20.75 17.97
N LEU A 91 9.40 21.09 16.68
CA LEU A 91 8.76 20.29 15.63
C LEU A 91 9.38 18.89 15.58
N GLY A 92 10.71 18.79 15.58
CA GLY A 92 11.44 17.53 15.64
C GLY A 92 11.05 16.68 16.86
N ARG A 93 10.81 17.29 18.02
CA ARG A 93 10.39 16.59 19.26
C ARG A 93 8.96 16.07 19.18
N ILE A 94 8.00 16.86 18.70
CA ILE A 94 6.58 16.45 18.66
C ILE A 94 6.23 15.55 17.47
N ALA A 95 7.02 15.61 16.39
CA ALA A 95 6.75 14.85 15.18
C ALA A 95 6.79 13.34 15.43
N SER A 96 5.87 12.61 14.81
CA SER A 96 5.98 11.16 14.63
C SER A 96 6.78 10.82 13.37
N SER A 97 6.71 11.67 12.34
CA SER A 97 7.50 11.59 11.11
C SER A 97 7.46 12.91 10.35
N MET A 98 8.24 13.01 9.27
CA MET A 98 8.16 14.12 8.32
C MET A 98 8.02 13.61 6.88
N ILE A 99 7.15 14.24 6.10
CA ILE A 99 6.99 14.01 4.67
C ILE A 99 7.44 15.26 3.93
N ILE A 100 8.35 15.13 2.96
CA ILE A 100 8.69 16.22 2.02
C ILE A 100 8.03 15.91 0.69
N CYS A 101 7.00 16.67 0.35
CA CYS A 101 6.16 16.39 -0.80
C CYS A 101 5.65 17.71 -1.42
N PRO A 102 6.02 18.02 -2.67
CA PRO A 102 7.10 17.41 -3.43
C PRO A 102 8.46 17.70 -2.80
N ALA A 103 9.44 16.83 -3.04
CA ALA A 103 10.85 17.03 -2.73
C ALA A 103 11.62 17.33 -4.03
N THR A 104 12.12 18.56 -4.16
CA THR A 104 12.96 18.97 -5.28
C THR A 104 14.37 18.36 -5.19
N ALA A 105 15.07 18.25 -6.32
CA ALA A 105 16.46 17.82 -6.37
C ALA A 105 17.37 18.63 -5.44
N ASN A 106 17.18 19.96 -5.42
CA ASN A 106 17.92 20.88 -4.55
C ASN A 106 17.72 20.53 -3.06
N THR A 107 16.47 20.33 -2.62
CA THR A 107 16.17 19.99 -1.23
C THR A 107 16.79 18.65 -0.84
N ILE A 108 16.66 17.63 -1.69
CA ILE A 108 17.23 16.30 -1.45
C ILE A 108 18.76 16.38 -1.35
N ALA A 109 19.42 17.09 -2.27
CA ALA A 109 20.87 17.28 -2.26
C ALA A 109 21.36 18.01 -1.00
N LYS A 110 20.65 19.06 -0.58
CA LYS A 110 20.96 19.81 0.66
C LYS A 110 20.85 18.92 1.90
N ILE A 111 19.78 18.14 2.03
CA ILE A 111 19.62 17.20 3.16
C ILE A 111 20.74 16.16 3.14
N ALA A 112 21.07 15.59 1.98
CA ALA A 112 22.16 14.62 1.83
C ALA A 112 23.54 15.22 2.24
N ALA A 113 23.74 16.52 2.02
CA ALA A 113 24.93 17.26 2.38
C ALA A 113 24.94 17.80 3.82
N GLY A 114 23.83 17.69 4.57
CA GLY A 114 23.72 18.25 5.92
C GLY A 114 23.45 19.76 5.95
N ILE A 115 22.94 20.34 4.86
CA ILE A 115 22.66 21.77 4.74
C ILE A 115 21.22 22.06 5.20
N GLY A 116 21.07 22.82 6.29
CA GLY A 116 19.79 23.22 6.90
C GLY A 116 19.46 24.70 6.73
N ASP A 117 19.68 25.26 5.55
CA ASP A 117 19.55 26.69 5.26
C ASP A 117 18.12 27.15 4.89
N THR A 118 17.15 26.23 4.85
CA THR A 118 15.73 26.54 4.67
C THR A 118 14.91 25.89 5.78
N PRO A 119 13.69 26.36 6.07
CA PRO A 119 12.85 25.72 7.08
C PRO A 119 12.63 24.21 6.81
N VAL A 120 12.40 23.83 5.55
CA VAL A 120 12.18 22.42 5.20
C VAL A 120 13.44 21.60 5.43
N THR A 121 14.61 22.06 4.97
CA THR A 121 15.86 21.32 5.13
C THR A 121 16.29 21.25 6.60
N LEU A 122 16.14 22.34 7.36
CA LEU A 122 16.45 22.37 8.80
C LEU A 122 15.54 21.45 9.61
N ALA A 123 14.22 21.47 9.34
CA ALA A 123 13.29 20.54 9.97
C ALA A 123 13.63 19.08 9.63
N ALA A 124 13.98 18.79 8.37
CA ALA A 124 14.38 17.45 7.95
C ALA A 124 15.63 16.96 8.69
N LEU A 125 16.65 17.81 8.85
CA LEU A 125 17.85 17.47 9.63
C LEU A 125 17.52 17.21 11.11
N SER A 126 16.60 17.99 11.69
CA SER A 126 16.12 17.75 13.05
C SER A 126 15.43 16.38 13.19
N ILE A 127 14.56 16.03 12.24
CA ILE A 127 13.86 14.73 12.19
C ILE A 127 14.85 13.57 12.11
N LEU A 128 15.86 13.68 11.25
CA LEU A 128 16.93 12.69 11.15
C LEU A 128 17.75 12.61 12.45
N GLY A 129 18.06 13.75 13.08
CA GLY A 129 18.77 13.81 14.36
C GLY A 129 18.02 13.14 15.51
N PHE A 130 16.69 13.16 15.48
CA PHE A 130 15.84 12.41 16.43
C PHE A 130 15.60 10.94 16.02
N ASN A 131 16.25 10.46 14.97
CA ASN A 131 16.05 9.12 14.39
C ASN A 131 14.58 8.82 14.03
N LYS A 132 13.86 9.85 13.57
CA LYS A 132 12.46 9.74 13.17
C LYS A 132 12.32 9.51 11.66
N PRO A 133 11.23 8.90 11.20
CA PRO A 133 11.03 8.63 9.78
C PRO A 133 10.98 9.92 8.93
N LEU A 134 11.78 9.95 7.88
CA LEU A 134 11.77 10.99 6.85
C LEU A 134 11.32 10.36 5.51
N ILE A 135 10.14 10.77 5.04
CA ILE A 135 9.56 10.33 3.78
C ILE A 135 9.83 11.39 2.72
N ILE A 136 10.52 11.02 1.65
CA ILE A 136 10.88 11.90 0.55
C ILE A 136 10.03 11.52 -0.66
N VAL A 137 9.32 12.48 -1.24
CA VAL A 137 8.48 12.30 -2.43
C VAL A 137 9.04 13.11 -3.60
N PRO A 138 9.95 12.54 -4.41
CA PRO A 138 10.61 13.28 -5.48
C PRO A 138 9.64 13.74 -6.58
N ALA A 139 9.83 14.95 -7.08
CA ALA A 139 9.14 15.44 -8.28
C ALA A 139 10.00 16.43 -9.06
N MET A 140 10.45 16.05 -10.26
CA MET A 140 11.38 16.84 -11.08
C MET A 140 11.39 16.44 -12.55
N HIS A 141 12.02 17.27 -13.39
CA HIS A 141 12.34 16.91 -14.77
C HIS A 141 13.32 15.73 -14.82
N TYR A 142 13.24 14.88 -15.86
CA TYR A 142 14.06 13.67 -15.91
C TYR A 142 15.56 13.95 -15.97
N SER A 143 15.99 15.04 -16.61
CA SER A 143 17.42 15.44 -16.63
C SER A 143 18.02 15.60 -15.23
N LEU A 144 17.25 16.13 -14.27
CA LEU A 144 17.65 16.24 -12.87
C LEU A 144 17.66 14.86 -12.19
N TRP A 145 16.61 14.07 -12.41
CA TRP A 145 16.48 12.70 -11.88
C TRP A 145 17.61 11.77 -12.34
N SER A 146 18.05 11.93 -13.59
CA SER A 146 19.12 11.14 -14.18
C SER A 146 20.53 11.68 -13.89
N SER A 147 20.65 12.86 -13.25
CA SER A 147 21.96 13.46 -13.02
C SER A 147 22.78 12.65 -12.00
N PRO A 148 24.09 12.44 -12.24
CA PRO A 148 24.93 11.66 -11.33
C PRO A 148 24.94 12.20 -9.90
N THR A 149 25.08 13.52 -9.74
CA THR A 149 25.14 14.18 -8.43
C THR A 149 23.84 14.02 -7.62
N PHE A 150 22.69 14.05 -8.29
CA PHE A 150 21.41 13.77 -7.65
C PHE A 150 21.30 12.30 -7.23
N ARG A 151 21.69 11.36 -8.10
CA ARG A 151 21.69 9.92 -7.78
C ARG A 151 22.57 9.61 -6.58
N ASP A 152 23.76 10.20 -6.49
CA ASP A 152 24.67 10.02 -5.36
C ASP A 152 24.04 10.54 -4.06
N SER A 153 23.41 11.72 -4.12
CA SER A 153 22.68 12.31 -2.98
C SER A 153 21.53 11.43 -2.52
N LEU A 154 20.73 10.92 -3.47
CA LEU A 154 19.60 10.04 -3.19
C LEU A 154 20.07 8.71 -2.58
N ASN A 155 21.09 8.09 -3.17
CA ASN A 155 21.69 6.85 -2.69
C ASN A 155 22.29 7.00 -1.29
N LYS A 156 22.92 8.15 -0.99
CA LYS A 156 23.42 8.46 0.35
C LYS A 156 22.29 8.49 1.37
N LEU A 157 21.16 9.12 1.05
CA LEU A 157 20.00 9.18 1.94
C LEU A 157 19.31 7.83 2.11
N MET A 158 19.24 7.01 1.06
CA MET A 158 18.61 5.68 1.13
C MET A 158 19.35 4.69 2.05
N LYS A 159 20.60 4.96 2.42
CA LYS A 159 21.35 4.15 3.39
C LYS A 159 20.83 4.26 4.82
N TYR A 160 20.11 5.34 5.15
CA TYR A 160 19.52 5.50 6.48
C TYR A 160 18.22 4.72 6.57
N SER A 161 18.10 3.88 7.61
CA SER A 161 16.93 2.99 7.79
C SER A 161 15.62 3.76 8.00
N ASN A 162 15.70 4.94 8.62
CA ASN A 162 14.57 5.85 8.83
C ASN A 162 14.24 6.75 7.62
N VAL A 163 14.97 6.65 6.51
CA VAL A 163 14.64 7.37 5.27
C VAL A 163 13.87 6.45 4.31
N VAL A 164 12.73 6.94 3.85
CA VAL A 164 11.88 6.28 2.84
C VAL A 164 11.74 7.20 1.64
N VAL A 165 12.14 6.72 0.47
CA VAL A 165 11.94 7.43 -0.80
C VAL A 165 10.75 6.79 -1.51
N VAL A 166 9.72 7.58 -1.77
CA VAL A 166 8.56 7.11 -2.55
C VAL A 166 8.94 7.14 -4.04
N PRO A 167 8.90 6.00 -4.75
CA PRO A 167 9.30 5.95 -6.16
C PRO A 167 8.44 6.89 -7.04
N PRO A 168 9.05 7.81 -7.80
CA PRO A 168 8.30 8.69 -8.69
C PRO A 168 7.79 7.94 -9.92
N ASN A 169 6.70 8.43 -10.50
CA ASN A 169 6.18 7.91 -11.75
C ASN A 169 7.03 8.43 -12.94
N ILE A 170 7.89 7.58 -13.49
CA ILE A 170 8.68 7.93 -14.69
C ILE A 170 7.79 7.86 -15.94
N LYS A 171 7.34 9.02 -16.42
CA LYS A 171 6.50 9.16 -17.63
C LYS A 171 6.82 10.47 -18.34
N GLU A 172 6.73 10.46 -19.68
CA GLU A 172 6.92 11.67 -20.52
C GLU A 172 8.23 12.42 -20.25
N GLY A 173 9.33 11.70 -20.02
CA GLY A 173 10.62 12.34 -19.70
C GLY A 173 10.60 13.15 -18.40
N LYS A 174 9.76 12.79 -17.43
CA LYS A 174 9.70 13.41 -16.10
C LYS A 174 9.64 12.36 -15.00
N ALA A 175 10.27 12.65 -13.87
CA ALA A 175 9.99 11.98 -12.60
C ALA A 175 8.78 12.68 -11.98
N LYS A 176 7.58 12.28 -12.42
CA LYS A 176 6.33 12.84 -11.90
C LYS A 176 6.14 12.37 -10.46
N ILE A 177 5.53 13.23 -9.64
CA ILE A 177 5.18 12.88 -8.26
C ILE A 177 4.39 11.55 -8.21
N ALA A 178 4.65 10.77 -7.17
CA ALA A 178 3.95 9.52 -6.91
C ALA A 178 2.43 9.76 -6.73
N ASN A 179 1.64 8.69 -6.84
CA ASN A 179 0.20 8.79 -6.59
C ASN A 179 -0.06 8.99 -5.09
N VAL A 180 -1.18 9.61 -4.75
CA VAL A 180 -1.53 9.92 -3.36
C VAL A 180 -1.56 8.63 -2.52
N GLU A 181 -2.06 7.54 -3.09
CA GLU A 181 -2.15 6.24 -2.42
C GLU A 181 -0.78 5.65 -2.07
N ASP A 182 0.22 5.84 -2.95
CA ASP A 182 1.58 5.36 -2.70
C ASP A 182 2.27 6.22 -1.64
N ILE A 183 2.05 7.55 -1.66
CA ILE A 183 2.62 8.47 -0.66
C ILE A 183 2.02 8.20 0.73
N VAL A 184 0.70 8.04 0.81
CA VAL A 184 0.00 7.76 2.06
C VAL A 184 0.41 6.39 2.60
N ALA A 185 0.50 5.36 1.76
CA ALA A 185 0.95 4.03 2.19
C ALA A 185 2.41 4.06 2.71
N ALA A 186 3.30 4.78 2.02
CA ALA A 186 4.68 4.95 2.47
C ALA A 186 4.76 5.68 3.81
N ALA A 187 3.99 6.76 3.98
CA ALA A 187 3.92 7.50 5.22
C ALA A 187 3.37 6.65 6.37
N GLU A 188 2.31 5.88 6.13
CA GLU A 188 1.70 5.04 7.15
C GLU A 188 2.63 3.91 7.59
N ALA A 189 3.26 3.21 6.64
CA ALA A 189 4.25 2.18 6.94
C ALA A 189 5.43 2.77 7.72
N ALA A 190 6.04 3.83 7.21
CA ALA A 190 7.23 4.44 7.82
C ALA A 190 6.95 4.97 9.24
N THR A 191 5.81 5.64 9.44
CA THR A 191 5.47 6.26 10.73
C THR A 191 5.05 5.26 11.80
N LEU A 192 4.36 4.18 11.41
CA LEU A 192 3.75 3.26 12.37
C LEU A 192 4.55 1.98 12.58
N ARG A 193 5.32 1.55 11.57
CA ARG A 193 6.02 0.26 11.55
C ARG A 193 7.50 0.38 11.18
N GLY A 194 7.89 1.45 10.49
CA GLY A 194 9.23 1.59 9.92
C GLY A 194 9.48 0.56 8.82
N LYS A 195 10.71 0.06 8.74
CA LYS A 195 11.12 -1.01 7.81
C LYS A 195 11.24 -2.36 8.52
N ASP A 196 10.17 -2.76 9.20
CA ASP A 196 10.19 -3.93 10.06
C ASP A 196 10.01 -5.28 9.34
N LEU A 197 9.90 -5.25 8.01
CA LEU A 197 9.98 -6.41 7.13
C LEU A 197 11.24 -6.37 6.26
N ASP A 198 12.23 -5.55 6.61
CA ASP A 198 13.50 -5.49 5.88
C ASP A 198 14.17 -6.87 5.84
N GLY A 199 14.66 -7.26 4.66
CA GLY A 199 15.24 -8.58 4.40
C GLY A 199 14.24 -9.72 4.19
N ILE A 200 12.94 -9.53 4.48
CA ILE A 200 11.91 -10.56 4.28
C ILE A 200 11.48 -10.60 2.81
N ARG A 201 11.34 -11.81 2.26
CA ARG A 201 10.87 -12.05 0.88
C ARG A 201 9.43 -12.56 0.90
N ILE A 202 8.52 -11.80 0.30
CA ILE A 202 7.09 -12.11 0.28
C ILE A 202 6.61 -12.27 -1.16
N LEU A 203 6.02 -13.43 -1.47
CA LEU A 203 5.31 -13.66 -2.72
C LEU A 203 3.82 -13.39 -2.51
N VAL A 204 3.23 -12.51 -3.28
CA VAL A 204 1.79 -12.19 -3.20
C VAL A 204 1.10 -12.61 -4.48
N THR A 205 -0.07 -13.26 -4.39
CA THR A 205 -0.95 -13.46 -5.54
C THR A 205 -2.12 -12.48 -5.52
N ALA A 206 -2.56 -12.00 -6.68
CA ALA A 206 -3.69 -11.06 -6.77
C ALA A 206 -4.55 -11.27 -8.03
N GLY A 207 -5.79 -10.77 -7.96
CA GLY A 207 -6.69 -10.74 -9.11
C GLY A 207 -7.40 -12.07 -9.38
N PRO A 208 -8.30 -12.10 -10.37
CA PRO A 208 -9.02 -13.31 -10.77
C PRO A 208 -8.18 -14.15 -11.74
N SER A 209 -8.62 -15.37 -12.06
CA SER A 209 -8.21 -16.04 -13.30
C SER A 209 -9.29 -15.87 -14.39
N ARG A 210 -8.93 -16.07 -15.65
CA ARG A 210 -9.85 -16.17 -16.78
C ARG A 210 -9.65 -17.52 -17.47
N GLU A 211 -10.64 -18.39 -17.37
CA GLU A 211 -10.67 -19.66 -18.08
C GLU A 211 -11.45 -19.45 -19.38
N TYR A 212 -10.78 -19.49 -20.52
CA TYR A 212 -11.40 -19.19 -21.81
C TYR A 212 -12.22 -20.37 -22.32
N LEU A 213 -13.45 -20.08 -22.75
CA LEU A 213 -14.31 -21.04 -23.48
C LEU A 213 -13.95 -21.06 -24.95
N ASP A 214 -13.75 -19.86 -25.51
CA ASP A 214 -13.42 -19.60 -26.91
C ASP A 214 -12.51 -18.36 -26.99
N GLY A 215 -12.24 -17.82 -28.18
CA GLY A 215 -11.36 -16.65 -28.34
C GLY A 215 -11.86 -15.33 -27.71
N VAL A 216 -13.08 -15.29 -27.17
CA VAL A 216 -13.74 -14.06 -26.67
C VAL A 216 -14.31 -14.23 -25.25
N ARG A 217 -14.97 -15.35 -24.98
CA ARG A 217 -15.75 -15.60 -23.75
C ARG A 217 -14.91 -16.40 -22.75
N PHE A 218 -15.04 -16.06 -21.47
CA PHE A 218 -14.33 -16.73 -20.39
C PHE A 218 -15.15 -16.79 -19.09
N LEU A 219 -14.80 -17.74 -18.22
CA LEU A 219 -15.27 -17.83 -16.84
C LEU A 219 -14.29 -17.11 -15.91
N SER A 220 -14.78 -16.29 -14.99
CA SER A 220 -13.95 -15.53 -14.05
C SER A 220 -14.71 -15.15 -12.78
N ASN A 221 -13.96 -14.72 -11.75
CA ASN A 221 -14.50 -14.16 -10.52
C ASN A 221 -14.42 -12.62 -10.56
N PRO A 222 -15.30 -11.87 -9.87
CA PRO A 222 -15.33 -10.41 -9.88
C PRO A 222 -14.24 -9.78 -8.98
N SER A 223 -13.01 -10.30 -9.03
CA SER A 223 -11.88 -9.75 -8.27
C SER A 223 -11.23 -8.59 -9.02
N THR A 224 -11.05 -7.47 -8.33
CA THR A 224 -10.35 -6.29 -8.87
C THR A 224 -8.84 -6.34 -8.63
N GLY A 225 -8.35 -7.30 -7.86
CA GLY A 225 -6.96 -7.37 -7.37
C GLY A 225 -6.61 -6.44 -6.22
N LYS A 226 -7.55 -5.57 -5.79
CA LYS A 226 -7.30 -4.50 -4.80
C LYS A 226 -6.68 -5.00 -3.48
N MET A 227 -7.12 -6.16 -2.99
CA MET A 227 -6.61 -6.72 -1.72
C MET A 227 -5.14 -7.16 -1.84
N GLY A 228 -4.81 -8.01 -2.82
CA GLY A 228 -3.44 -8.47 -3.02
C GLY A 228 -2.48 -7.33 -3.37
N ILE A 229 -2.93 -6.34 -4.15
CA ILE A 229 -2.12 -5.13 -4.44
C ILE A 229 -1.91 -4.28 -3.17
N ALA A 230 -2.91 -4.15 -2.30
CA ALA A 230 -2.75 -3.44 -1.03
C ALA A 230 -1.73 -4.13 -0.11
N ILE A 231 -1.77 -5.48 -0.03
CA ILE A 231 -0.78 -6.27 0.70
C ILE A 231 0.61 -6.08 0.11
N ALA A 232 0.77 -6.20 -1.21
CA ALA A 232 2.06 -6.05 -1.86
C ALA A 232 2.67 -4.65 -1.64
N ARG A 233 1.84 -3.60 -1.73
CA ARG A 233 2.23 -2.21 -1.45
C ARG A 233 2.69 -2.01 -0.01
N GLU A 234 1.89 -2.46 0.96
CA GLU A 234 2.22 -2.32 2.38
C GLU A 234 3.50 -3.10 2.72
N ALA A 235 3.66 -4.32 2.22
CA ALA A 235 4.87 -5.11 2.41
C ALA A 235 6.12 -4.41 1.86
N TYR A 236 6.02 -3.85 0.65
CA TYR A 236 7.12 -3.10 0.03
C TYR A 236 7.56 -1.90 0.89
N PHE A 237 6.61 -1.07 1.35
CA PHE A 237 6.95 0.11 2.15
C PHE A 237 7.43 -0.22 3.57
N ARG A 238 7.13 -1.42 4.08
CA ARG A 238 7.73 -1.98 5.29
C ARG A 238 9.11 -2.61 5.08
N GLY A 239 9.66 -2.55 3.86
CA GLY A 239 11.01 -3.01 3.54
C GLY A 239 11.10 -4.42 2.94
N ALA A 240 9.99 -5.13 2.77
CA ALA A 240 10.03 -6.47 2.20
C ALA A 240 10.43 -6.45 0.71
N ASN A 241 11.10 -7.50 0.27
CA ASN A 241 11.27 -7.80 -1.15
C ASN A 241 10.03 -8.55 -1.64
N VAL A 242 9.24 -7.87 -2.48
CA VAL A 242 7.91 -8.33 -2.90
C VAL A 242 7.90 -8.73 -4.37
N THR A 243 7.42 -9.95 -4.63
CA THR A 243 7.00 -10.39 -5.97
C THR A 243 5.48 -10.51 -5.99
N LEU A 244 4.85 -9.92 -7.01
CA LEU A 244 3.40 -9.97 -7.23
C LEU A 244 3.07 -10.80 -8.47
N ILE A 245 2.50 -11.99 -8.27
CA ILE A 245 1.90 -12.77 -9.37
C ILE A 245 0.43 -12.37 -9.47
N HIS A 246 -0.02 -11.96 -10.65
CA HIS A 246 -1.39 -11.47 -10.77
C HIS A 246 -2.08 -11.92 -12.05
N GLY A 247 -3.38 -12.20 -11.91
CA GLY A 247 -4.27 -12.32 -13.05
C GLY A 247 -4.66 -10.96 -13.64
N PRO A 248 -5.68 -10.91 -14.52
CA PRO A 248 -6.17 -9.65 -15.08
C PRO A 248 -6.89 -8.81 -14.02
N VAL A 249 -6.21 -7.76 -13.53
CA VAL A 249 -6.70 -6.83 -12.51
C VAL A 249 -7.19 -5.51 -13.12
N THR A 250 -8.08 -4.82 -12.41
CA THR A 250 -8.51 -3.46 -12.75
C THR A 250 -7.86 -2.41 -11.86
N THR A 251 -7.31 -2.82 -10.72
CA THR A 251 -6.57 -1.92 -9.82
C THR A 251 -5.18 -1.65 -10.39
N PRO A 252 -4.72 -0.39 -10.46
CA PRO A 252 -3.37 -0.06 -10.93
C PRO A 252 -2.30 -0.78 -10.10
N ILE A 253 -1.37 -1.42 -10.80
CA ILE A 253 -0.24 -2.12 -10.19
C ILE A 253 0.88 -1.10 -9.94
N PRO A 254 1.48 -1.07 -8.73
CA PRO A 254 2.61 -0.21 -8.47
C PRO A 254 3.83 -0.60 -9.29
N HIS A 255 4.39 0.36 -10.03
CA HIS A 255 5.50 0.14 -10.97
C HIS A 255 6.83 -0.27 -10.30
N TYR A 256 6.94 -0.07 -8.98
CA TYR A 256 8.12 -0.39 -8.17
C TYR A 256 8.11 -1.82 -7.60
N ILE A 257 7.03 -2.58 -7.81
CA ILE A 257 6.92 -3.98 -7.37
C ILE A 257 7.21 -4.90 -8.57
N ARG A 258 8.04 -5.94 -8.37
CA ARG A 258 8.30 -6.97 -9.38
C ARG A 258 7.00 -7.75 -9.62
N THR A 259 6.56 -7.81 -10.88
CA THR A 259 5.28 -8.45 -11.23
C THR A 259 5.43 -9.54 -12.27
N ILE A 260 4.57 -10.57 -12.17
CA ILE A 260 4.42 -11.64 -13.16
C ILE A 260 2.94 -11.76 -13.49
N SER A 261 2.57 -11.49 -14.75
CA SER A 261 1.19 -11.60 -15.20
C SER A 261 0.86 -13.03 -15.63
N VAL A 262 -0.33 -13.49 -15.27
CA VAL A 262 -0.87 -14.80 -15.63
C VAL A 262 -2.33 -14.65 -16.09
N MET A 263 -2.88 -15.67 -16.76
CA MET A 263 -4.25 -15.63 -17.25
C MET A 263 -5.14 -16.66 -16.53
N SER A 264 -4.76 -17.93 -16.55
CA SER A 264 -5.54 -19.03 -15.96
C SER A 264 -5.09 -19.38 -14.53
N ALA A 265 -5.88 -20.19 -13.84
CA ALA A 265 -5.50 -20.74 -12.54
C ALA A 265 -4.27 -21.66 -12.66
N GLU A 266 -4.12 -22.37 -13.78
CA GLU A 266 -2.94 -23.21 -14.05
C GLU A 266 -1.68 -22.38 -14.31
N ASP A 267 -1.79 -21.28 -15.05
CA ASP A 267 -0.67 -20.37 -15.26
C ASP A 267 -0.21 -19.78 -13.93
N MET A 268 -1.17 -19.42 -13.06
CA MET A 268 -0.87 -18.94 -11.72
C MET A 268 -0.12 -20.00 -10.90
N LEU A 269 -0.59 -21.25 -10.90
CA LEU A 269 0.11 -22.35 -10.23
C LEU A 269 1.54 -22.51 -10.75
N LYS A 270 1.72 -22.56 -12.08
CA LYS A 270 3.04 -22.69 -12.70
C LYS A 270 3.96 -21.53 -12.33
N ALA A 271 3.45 -20.29 -12.36
CA ALA A 271 4.21 -19.10 -11.99
C ALA A 271 4.65 -19.13 -10.52
N VAL A 272 3.75 -19.46 -9.60
CA VAL A 272 4.07 -19.58 -8.17
C VAL A 272 5.12 -20.67 -7.97
N PHE A 273 4.94 -21.83 -8.59
CA PHE A 273 5.85 -22.96 -8.49
C PHE A 273 7.26 -22.64 -9.02
N ASN A 274 7.36 -21.98 -10.18
CA ASN A 274 8.63 -21.57 -10.75
C ASN A 274 9.33 -20.53 -9.87
N GLU A 275 8.59 -19.59 -9.30
CA GLU A 275 9.14 -18.59 -8.39
C GLU A 275 9.72 -19.21 -7.12
N ILE A 276 8.98 -20.10 -6.44
CA ILE A 276 9.48 -20.75 -5.21
C ILE A 276 10.65 -21.72 -5.45
N LYS A 277 10.78 -22.23 -6.69
CA LYS A 277 11.94 -23.05 -7.08
C LYS A 277 13.18 -22.20 -7.35
N THR A 278 12.99 -21.02 -7.93
CA THR A 278 14.08 -20.15 -8.38
C THR A 278 14.58 -19.24 -7.26
N HIS A 279 13.68 -18.82 -6.37
CA HIS A 279 13.95 -17.87 -5.30
C HIS A 279 13.46 -18.42 -3.96
N LYS A 280 14.19 -18.11 -2.89
CA LYS A 280 13.73 -18.31 -1.53
C LYS A 280 12.67 -17.26 -1.18
N TYR A 281 11.57 -17.69 -0.57
CA TYR A 281 10.55 -16.83 0.01
C TYR A 281 10.34 -17.23 1.47
N ASP A 282 10.03 -16.26 2.32
CA ASP A 282 9.72 -16.49 3.73
C ASP A 282 8.21 -16.67 3.92
N ALA A 283 7.40 -15.93 3.14
CA ALA A 283 5.95 -16.05 3.13
C ALA A 283 5.34 -15.98 1.72
N ILE A 284 4.21 -16.66 1.56
CA ILE A 284 3.35 -16.59 0.38
C ILE A 284 1.95 -16.13 0.83
N ILE A 285 1.46 -15.02 0.28
CA ILE A 285 0.13 -14.49 0.59
C ILE A 285 -0.77 -14.66 -0.63
N MET A 286 -1.68 -15.63 -0.54
CA MET A 286 -2.55 -16.08 -1.63
C MET A 286 -3.85 -15.27 -1.68
N ALA A 287 -3.77 -14.01 -2.09
CA ALA A 287 -4.91 -13.09 -2.18
C ALA A 287 -5.59 -13.05 -3.57
N ALA A 288 -5.17 -13.91 -4.50
CA ALA A 288 -5.86 -14.11 -5.77
C ALA A 288 -7.19 -14.86 -5.59
N ALA A 289 -8.08 -14.72 -6.57
CA ALA A 289 -9.37 -15.40 -6.66
C ALA A 289 -9.43 -16.28 -7.93
N PRO A 290 -8.58 -17.32 -8.03
CA PRO A 290 -8.65 -18.25 -9.15
C PRO A 290 -10.02 -18.95 -9.19
N THR A 291 -10.51 -19.25 -10.38
CA THR A 291 -11.75 -20.00 -10.57
C THR A 291 -11.56 -21.44 -10.12
N ASP A 292 -12.58 -22.00 -9.45
CA ASP A 292 -12.55 -23.40 -9.00
C ASP A 292 -12.73 -24.40 -10.15
N PHE A 293 -13.19 -23.93 -11.31
CA PHE A 293 -13.46 -24.74 -12.50
C PHE A 293 -12.89 -24.08 -13.76
N LYS A 294 -12.63 -24.92 -14.76
CA LYS A 294 -12.29 -24.55 -16.13
C LYS A 294 -13.14 -25.32 -17.14
N PHE A 295 -13.17 -24.89 -18.39
CA PHE A 295 -13.85 -25.61 -19.47
C PHE A 295 -13.09 -26.89 -19.83
N LYS A 296 -13.81 -28.00 -20.03
CA LYS A 296 -13.21 -29.28 -20.45
C LYS A 296 -12.59 -29.19 -21.86
N ASN A 297 -13.30 -28.51 -22.77
CA ASN A 297 -12.90 -28.31 -24.16
C ASN A 297 -12.89 -26.81 -24.45
N ILE A 298 -11.81 -26.32 -25.06
CA ILE A 298 -11.73 -24.96 -25.61
C ILE A 298 -12.17 -25.03 -27.07
N ILE A 299 -13.03 -24.10 -27.48
CA ILE A 299 -13.61 -24.07 -28.82
C ILE A 299 -12.78 -23.11 -29.68
N GLU A 300 -12.31 -23.60 -30.83
CA GLU A 300 -11.57 -22.77 -31.79
C GLU A 300 -12.51 -21.73 -32.44
N GLY A 301 -12.05 -20.48 -32.52
CA GLY A 301 -12.81 -19.37 -33.09
C GLY A 301 -13.78 -18.71 -32.09
N LYS A 302 -14.82 -18.06 -32.63
CA LYS A 302 -15.87 -17.39 -31.85
C LYS A 302 -17.14 -18.22 -31.96
N LEU A 303 -17.71 -18.62 -30.82
CA LEU A 303 -18.99 -19.33 -30.84
C LEU A 303 -20.11 -18.45 -31.39
N ASP A 304 -20.87 -19.01 -32.33
CA ASP A 304 -22.10 -18.42 -32.84
C ASP A 304 -23.12 -18.24 -31.71
N SER A 305 -23.87 -17.12 -31.76
CA SER A 305 -24.80 -16.73 -30.69
C SER A 305 -26.27 -16.98 -31.05
N SER A 306 -26.54 -17.61 -32.20
CA SER A 306 -27.92 -17.88 -32.65
C SER A 306 -28.57 -19.06 -31.93
N ARG A 307 -27.79 -19.87 -31.20
CA ARG A 307 -28.28 -21.06 -30.48
C ARG A 307 -27.69 -21.15 -29.07
N GLY A 308 -28.46 -21.75 -28.17
CA GLY A 308 -27.95 -22.12 -26.84
C GLY A 308 -26.88 -23.20 -26.94
N ILE A 309 -25.92 -23.18 -26.01
CA ILE A 309 -24.81 -24.13 -25.93
C ILE A 309 -24.77 -24.76 -24.54
N ASN A 310 -24.33 -26.01 -24.48
CA ASN A 310 -23.99 -26.69 -23.23
C ASN A 310 -22.47 -26.80 -23.12
N VAL A 311 -21.94 -26.42 -21.96
CA VAL A 311 -20.50 -26.47 -21.67
C VAL A 311 -20.26 -27.37 -20.46
N THR A 312 -19.21 -28.18 -20.52
CA THR A 312 -18.79 -29.04 -19.40
C THR A 312 -17.63 -28.38 -18.66
N LEU A 313 -17.79 -28.22 -17.36
CA LEU A 313 -16.75 -27.70 -16.47
C LEU A 313 -16.03 -28.85 -15.76
N ILE A 314 -14.72 -28.71 -15.58
CA ILE A 314 -13.89 -29.62 -14.78
C ILE A 314 -13.15 -28.83 -13.69
N PRO A 315 -12.83 -29.44 -12.54
CA PRO A 315 -12.15 -28.74 -11.45
C PRO A 315 -10.76 -28.24 -11.85
N ASN A 316 -10.40 -27.04 -11.37
CA ASN A 316 -9.04 -26.51 -11.41
C ASN A 316 -8.19 -27.06 -10.26
N PRO A 317 -6.85 -27.11 -10.41
CA PRO A 317 -5.97 -27.52 -9.33
C PRO A 317 -6.05 -26.54 -8.16
N LYS A 318 -5.95 -27.08 -6.93
CA LYS A 318 -5.93 -26.25 -5.72
C LYS A 318 -4.51 -25.76 -5.49
N ILE A 319 -4.23 -24.53 -5.93
CA ILE A 319 -2.87 -23.94 -5.92
C ILE A 319 -2.17 -24.11 -4.56
N SER A 320 -2.87 -23.83 -3.46
CA SER A 320 -2.30 -23.92 -2.11
C SER A 320 -1.77 -25.31 -1.75
N LEU A 321 -2.55 -26.35 -2.08
CA LEU A 321 -2.20 -27.74 -1.83
C LEU A 321 -1.00 -28.19 -2.67
N GLU A 322 -0.98 -27.79 -3.93
CA GLU A 322 0.14 -28.10 -4.82
C GLU A 322 1.43 -27.41 -4.35
N ILE A 323 1.34 -26.16 -3.94
CA ILE A 323 2.50 -25.39 -3.46
C ILE A 323 3.00 -25.88 -2.10
N ARG A 324 2.12 -26.24 -1.16
CA ARG A 324 2.51 -26.73 0.18
C ARG A 324 3.36 -28.01 0.15
N LYS A 325 3.27 -28.82 -0.91
CA LYS A 325 4.17 -29.98 -1.13
C LYS A 325 5.64 -29.56 -1.19
N TYR A 326 5.92 -28.36 -1.72
CA TYR A 326 7.28 -27.86 -1.98
C TYR A 326 7.69 -26.71 -1.07
N PHE A 327 6.72 -25.93 -0.59
CA PHE A 327 6.97 -24.74 0.24
C PHE A 327 6.63 -25.00 1.72
N LYS A 328 7.64 -24.87 2.58
CA LYS A 328 7.51 -25.07 4.04
C LYS A 328 7.47 -23.77 4.85
N GLY A 329 7.59 -22.60 4.20
CA GLY A 329 7.42 -21.31 4.87
C GLY A 329 5.94 -20.98 5.10
N LEU A 330 5.68 -19.74 5.51
CA LEU A 330 4.33 -19.28 5.87
C LEU A 330 3.43 -19.12 4.64
N ILE A 331 2.25 -19.73 4.62
CA ILE A 331 1.21 -19.51 3.59
C ILE A 331 -0.03 -18.91 4.23
N VAL A 332 -0.39 -17.72 3.75
CA VAL A 332 -1.64 -17.04 4.08
C VAL A 332 -2.66 -17.27 2.97
N GLY A 333 -3.79 -17.88 3.28
CA GLY A 333 -4.91 -18.10 2.37
C GLY A 333 -6.05 -17.11 2.59
N PHE A 334 -6.90 -16.94 1.57
CA PHE A 334 -8.16 -16.21 1.67
C PHE A 334 -9.35 -17.16 1.52
N SER A 335 -10.41 -16.90 2.29
CA SER A 335 -11.66 -17.65 2.24
C SER A 335 -12.86 -16.72 2.12
N ALA A 336 -13.41 -16.60 0.92
CA ALA A 336 -14.67 -15.94 0.69
C ALA A 336 -15.81 -16.95 0.88
N GLU A 337 -16.70 -16.73 1.85
CA GLU A 337 -17.83 -17.61 2.15
C GLU A 337 -19.15 -16.85 2.12
N TYR A 338 -20.22 -17.52 1.72
CA TYR A 338 -21.56 -16.94 1.75
C TYR A 338 -22.28 -17.44 3.00
N VAL A 339 -22.20 -16.68 4.10
CA VAL A 339 -22.72 -17.10 5.43
C VAL A 339 -23.87 -16.24 5.94
N LYS A 340 -24.26 -15.18 5.22
CA LYS A 340 -25.37 -14.28 5.58
C LYS A 340 -25.25 -13.70 7.00
N GLY A 341 -24.04 -13.30 7.40
CA GLY A 341 -23.74 -12.73 8.70
C GLY A 341 -23.47 -13.72 9.83
N ASP A 342 -23.55 -15.03 9.58
CA ASP A 342 -23.19 -16.04 10.59
C ASP A 342 -21.67 -16.14 10.76
N LYS A 343 -21.15 -15.38 11.74
CA LYS A 343 -19.72 -15.36 12.08
C LYS A 343 -19.22 -16.70 12.63
N LYS A 344 -20.07 -17.50 13.28
CA LYS A 344 -19.67 -18.81 13.80
C LYS A 344 -19.44 -19.78 12.65
N LEU A 345 -20.39 -19.83 11.71
CA LEU A 345 -20.24 -20.61 10.49
C LEU A 345 -19.03 -20.17 9.66
N LEU A 346 -18.80 -18.86 9.51
CA LEU A 346 -17.61 -18.34 8.81
C LEU A 346 -16.31 -18.86 9.43
N LYS A 347 -16.21 -18.81 10.77
CA LYS A 347 -15.06 -19.33 11.51
C LYS A 347 -14.87 -20.82 11.30
N GLU A 348 -15.94 -21.62 11.39
CA GLU A 348 -15.90 -23.08 11.19
C GLU A 348 -15.41 -23.44 9.77
N LEU A 349 -15.95 -22.80 8.73
CA LEU A 349 -15.55 -23.01 7.34
C LEU A 349 -14.09 -22.65 7.10
N ALA A 350 -13.63 -21.55 7.70
CA ALA A 350 -12.27 -21.06 7.56
C ALA A 350 -11.25 -21.94 8.30
N LEU A 351 -11.56 -22.44 9.51
CA LEU A 351 -10.73 -23.42 10.22
C LEU A 351 -10.61 -24.71 9.41
N ARG A 352 -11.72 -25.20 8.84
CA ARG A 352 -11.67 -26.38 7.96
C ARG A 352 -10.74 -26.15 6.76
N LYS A 353 -10.86 -24.99 6.10
CA LYS A 353 -9.97 -24.62 4.98
C LYS A 353 -8.52 -24.46 5.39
N LEU A 354 -8.23 -23.99 6.61
CA LEU A 354 -6.87 -23.87 7.12
C LEU A 354 -6.15 -25.22 7.02
N TYR A 355 -6.75 -26.27 7.60
CA TYR A 355 -6.19 -27.63 7.57
C TYR A 355 -6.25 -28.26 6.17
N GLU A 356 -7.39 -28.21 5.50
CA GLU A 356 -7.58 -28.85 4.19
C GLU A 356 -6.71 -28.26 3.07
N ARG A 357 -6.28 -27.00 3.21
CA ARG A 357 -5.49 -26.29 2.18
C ARG A 357 -4.04 -26.08 2.56
N GLY A 358 -3.65 -26.49 3.77
CA GLY A 358 -2.30 -26.32 4.31
C GLY A 358 -1.94 -24.86 4.49
N PHE A 359 -2.87 -24.02 4.92
CA PHE A 359 -2.60 -22.63 5.27
C PHE A 359 -2.15 -22.54 6.72
N ASP A 360 -1.30 -21.56 7.02
CA ASP A 360 -0.92 -21.22 8.39
C ASP A 360 -1.82 -20.09 8.94
N ILE A 361 -2.33 -19.25 8.03
CA ILE A 361 -3.32 -18.20 8.31
C ILE A 361 -4.41 -18.25 7.24
N VAL A 362 -5.68 -18.12 7.64
CA VAL A 362 -6.81 -17.90 6.74
C VAL A 362 -7.47 -16.56 7.02
N ILE A 363 -7.60 -15.75 5.97
CA ILE A 363 -8.36 -14.50 5.99
C ILE A 363 -9.76 -14.78 5.45
N ALA A 364 -10.73 -14.90 6.35
CA ALA A 364 -12.11 -15.26 6.01
C ALA A 364 -13.00 -14.03 5.94
N ASN A 365 -13.84 -13.93 4.91
CA ASN A 365 -14.79 -12.82 4.77
C ASN A 365 -16.15 -13.32 4.24
N ASP A 366 -17.23 -12.71 4.73
CA ASP A 366 -18.57 -12.96 4.21
C ASP A 366 -18.79 -12.17 2.92
N ILE A 367 -19.11 -12.87 1.83
CA ILE A 367 -19.41 -12.28 0.52
C ILE A 367 -20.92 -12.14 0.25
N SER A 368 -21.80 -12.41 1.22
CA SER A 368 -23.23 -12.15 1.06
C SER A 368 -23.56 -10.65 1.04
N ARG A 369 -22.64 -9.81 1.52
CA ARG A 369 -22.76 -8.35 1.58
C ARG A 369 -22.07 -7.70 0.38
N ARG A 370 -22.69 -6.67 -0.20
CA ARG A 370 -22.14 -5.92 -1.35
C ARG A 370 -21.23 -4.76 -0.95
N ASP A 371 -21.30 -4.31 0.31
CA ASP A 371 -20.53 -3.18 0.82
C ASP A 371 -19.10 -3.57 1.26
N ILE A 372 -18.79 -4.87 1.27
CA ILE A 372 -17.50 -5.46 1.65
C ILE A 372 -17.07 -6.54 0.63
N GLY A 373 -15.80 -6.94 0.64
CA GLY A 373 -15.32 -8.07 -0.17
C GLY A 373 -15.00 -7.70 -1.63
N PHE A 374 -15.53 -8.46 -2.60
CA PHE A 374 -15.23 -8.24 -4.02
C PHE A 374 -15.70 -6.88 -4.52
N ALA A 375 -14.92 -6.25 -5.39
CA ALA A 375 -15.16 -4.93 -5.97
C ALA A 375 -15.34 -3.73 -4.99
N SER A 376 -15.40 -3.94 -3.67
CA SER A 376 -15.45 -2.87 -2.64
C SER A 376 -14.05 -2.35 -2.25
N ASP A 377 -14.00 -1.12 -1.73
CA ASP A 377 -12.83 -0.54 -1.03
C ASP A 377 -12.64 -1.07 0.38
N PHE A 378 -13.72 -1.61 0.97
CA PHE A 378 -13.77 -2.09 2.33
C PHE A 378 -13.85 -3.61 2.37
N ASN A 379 -13.47 -4.18 3.50
CA ASN A 379 -13.76 -5.56 3.84
C ASN A 379 -14.00 -5.70 5.34
N GLU A 380 -14.58 -6.81 5.76
CA GLU A 380 -14.72 -7.22 7.17
C GLU A 380 -14.21 -8.66 7.21
N VAL A 381 -13.23 -8.93 8.07
CA VAL A 381 -12.50 -10.22 8.01
C VAL A 381 -12.31 -10.83 9.38
N LEU A 382 -12.31 -12.16 9.40
CA LEU A 382 -11.71 -12.96 10.47
C LEU A 382 -10.32 -13.39 10.00
N ILE A 383 -9.30 -13.09 10.77
CA ILE A 383 -7.94 -13.58 10.58
C ILE A 383 -7.76 -14.76 11.53
N ILE A 384 -7.58 -15.96 10.99
CA ILE A 384 -7.59 -17.20 11.75
C ILE A 384 -6.27 -17.92 11.57
N SER A 385 -5.63 -18.29 12.67
CA SER A 385 -4.56 -19.28 12.74
C SER A 385 -4.98 -20.46 13.62
N GLU A 386 -4.10 -21.44 13.84
CA GLU A 386 -4.37 -22.52 14.81
C GLU A 386 -4.52 -22.00 16.25
N GLU A 387 -3.82 -20.92 16.59
CA GLU A 387 -3.73 -20.38 17.95
C GLU A 387 -4.81 -19.34 18.26
N GLU A 388 -5.23 -18.54 17.27
CA GLU A 388 -6.09 -17.39 17.53
C GLU A 388 -7.05 -17.05 16.39
N VAL A 389 -8.06 -16.27 16.74
CA VAL A 389 -8.99 -15.63 15.80
C VAL A 389 -9.06 -14.14 16.12
N ILE A 390 -8.64 -13.32 15.18
CA ILE A 390 -8.73 -11.86 15.24
C ILE A 390 -9.88 -11.41 14.34
N GLU A 391 -10.83 -10.68 14.92
CA GLU A 391 -11.90 -10.04 14.15
C GLU A 391 -11.50 -8.61 13.78
N ILE A 392 -11.58 -8.30 12.49
CA ILE A 392 -11.40 -6.94 11.99
C ILE A 392 -12.75 -6.45 11.45
N PRO A 393 -13.34 -5.42 12.09
CA PRO A 393 -14.60 -4.84 11.64
C PRO A 393 -14.43 -4.22 10.24
N LYS A 394 -15.53 -3.78 9.63
CA LYS A 394 -15.50 -3.12 8.33
C LYS A 394 -14.43 -2.03 8.28
N ALA A 395 -13.39 -2.28 7.49
CA ALA A 395 -12.24 -1.41 7.37
C ALA A 395 -11.77 -1.34 5.92
N PRO A 396 -11.06 -0.28 5.51
CA PRO A 396 -10.45 -0.22 4.20
C PRO A 396 -9.47 -1.39 3.99
N LYS A 397 -9.37 -1.90 2.76
CA LYS A 397 -8.46 -3.01 2.43
C LYS A 397 -6.99 -2.72 2.74
N SER A 398 -6.58 -1.46 2.69
CA SER A 398 -5.24 -1.02 3.12
C SER A 398 -5.00 -1.24 4.62
N ILE A 399 -6.01 -1.01 5.46
CA ILE A 399 -5.95 -1.32 6.88
C ILE A 399 -5.85 -2.83 7.11
N ILE A 400 -6.65 -3.61 6.40
CA ILE A 400 -6.64 -5.07 6.56
C ILE A 400 -5.31 -5.67 6.11
N ALA A 401 -4.74 -5.17 5.01
CA ALA A 401 -3.42 -5.56 4.53
C ALA A 401 -2.34 -5.37 5.61
N ARG A 402 -2.44 -4.31 6.42
CA ARG A 402 -1.52 -4.07 7.54
C ARG A 402 -1.64 -5.11 8.62
N VAL A 403 -2.85 -5.36 9.09
CA VAL A 403 -3.08 -6.32 10.18
C VAL A 403 -2.62 -7.72 9.74
N ILE A 404 -2.85 -8.09 8.48
CA ILE A 404 -2.31 -9.33 7.91
C ILE A 404 -0.80 -9.36 8.02
N LEU A 405 -0.11 -8.30 7.58
CA LEU A 405 1.35 -8.25 7.61
C LEU A 405 1.93 -8.15 9.03
N ASP A 406 1.20 -7.54 9.97
CA ASP A 406 1.54 -7.53 11.40
C ASP A 406 1.53 -8.97 11.95
N LYS A 407 0.51 -9.76 11.60
CA LYS A 407 0.46 -11.19 11.97
C LYS A 407 1.52 -12.02 11.25
N VAL A 408 1.73 -11.80 9.95
CA VAL A 408 2.81 -12.47 9.18
C VAL A 408 4.16 -12.23 9.82
N LYS A 409 4.47 -10.99 10.20
CA LYS A 409 5.73 -10.66 10.89
C LYS A 409 5.91 -11.47 12.17
N VAL A 410 4.89 -11.50 13.03
CA VAL A 410 4.95 -12.26 14.30
C VAL A 410 5.22 -13.74 14.01
N MET A 411 4.55 -14.33 13.02
CA MET A 411 4.73 -15.75 12.69
C MET A 411 6.05 -16.08 11.99
N LEU A 412 6.72 -15.11 11.37
CA LEU A 412 8.05 -15.33 10.77
C LEU A 412 9.20 -15.26 11.78
N HIS A 413 8.96 -14.67 12.97
CA HIS A 413 9.95 -14.54 14.04
C HIS A 413 9.82 -15.59 15.14
N ASN A 414 8.73 -16.35 15.14
CA ASN A 414 8.56 -17.58 15.92
C ASN A 414 9.14 -18.76 15.13
#